data_AF-A0A9E1NKF4-F1
#
_entry.id   AF-A0A9E1NKF4-F1
#
_cell.length_a   1.000
_cell.length_b   1.000
_cell.length_c   1.000
_cell.angle_alpha   90.00
_cell.angle_beta   90.00
_cell.angle_gamma   90.00
#
_symmetry.space_group_name_H-M   'P 1'
#
loop_
_entity.id
_entity.type
_entity.pdbx_description
1 polymer ?
#
loop_
_entity_poly.entity_id
_entity_poly.type
_entity_poly.pdbx_seq_one_letter_code
_entity_poly.pdbx_strand_id
1 'polypeptide(L)'
;MTMTTYSKHFNGAELLLRFRSAVLFNVLGFMVLGTLLVFLVTSSLSKPFGDIIKRLKQIKKGQFDGKIEILSNDEIGYTAEVINDMAEGLKDREFIKNAEFIALGTVGLKGIKNKI
;
A
#
# COMPACT_ATOMS: atom_id res chain seq x y z
N MET A 1 74.52 8.67 18.04
CA MET A 1 73.20 9.08 18.54
C MET A 1 72.69 10.19 17.63
N THR A 2 71.90 9.86 16.62
CA THR A 2 71.25 10.85 15.76
C THR A 2 69.80 10.40 15.56
N MET A 3 68.90 11.06 16.31
CA MET A 3 67.46 10.93 16.11
C MET A 3 67.12 11.46 14.72
N THR A 4 66.58 10.60 13.86
CA THR A 4 65.92 11.01 12.62
C THR A 4 64.54 11.54 12.98
N THR A 5 64.39 12.86 12.96
CA THR A 5 63.12 13.56 13.16
C THR A 5 62.13 13.20 12.06
N TYR A 6 61.06 12.48 12.42
CA TYR A 6 59.94 12.16 11.55
C TYR A 6 58.99 13.38 11.50
N SER A 7 59.32 14.39 10.69
CA SER A 7 58.39 15.52 10.46
C SER A 7 57.32 15.08 9.47
N LYS A 8 56.16 14.68 9.99
CA LYS A 8 54.93 14.51 9.21
C LYS A 8 54.54 15.89 8.67
N HIS A 9 55.00 16.23 7.47
CA HIS A 9 54.63 17.49 6.81
C HIS A 9 53.10 17.52 6.64
N PHE A 10 52.44 18.35 7.44
CA PHE A 10 51.00 18.50 7.41
C PHE A 10 50.62 19.32 6.17
N ASN A 11 50.32 18.63 5.07
CA ASN A 11 49.89 19.28 3.83
C ASN A 11 48.39 19.58 3.90
N GLY A 12 48.03 20.86 4.09
CA GLY A 12 46.64 21.30 4.16
C GLY A 12 45.81 20.92 2.93
N ALA A 13 46.43 20.83 1.75
CA ALA A 13 45.75 20.40 0.53
C ALA A 13 45.31 18.93 0.60
N GLU A 14 46.12 18.06 1.19
CA GLU A 14 45.77 16.64 1.34
C GLU A 14 44.61 16.45 2.34
N LEU A 15 44.58 17.26 3.40
CA LEU A 15 43.49 17.26 4.36
C LEU A 15 42.17 17.67 3.70
N LEU A 16 42.18 18.74 2.89
CA LEU A 16 41.01 19.20 2.16
C LEU A 16 40.48 18.13 1.18
N LEU A 17 41.38 17.44 0.50
CA LEU A 17 41.00 16.34 -0.41
C LEU A 17 40.36 15.17 0.34
N ARG A 18 40.92 14.78 1.50
CA ARG A 18 40.35 13.73 2.36
C ARG A 18 38.97 14.10 2.90
N PHE A 19 38.78 15.35 3.34
CA PHE A 19 37.47 15.85 3.77
C PHE A 19 36.47 15.86 2.62
N ARG A 20 36.87 16.34 1.43
CA ARG A 20 36.01 16.33 0.24
C ARG A 20 35.54 14.93 -0.11
N SER A 21 36.46 13.94 -0.16
CA SER A 21 36.08 12.55 -0.44
C SER A 21 35.17 11.96 0.63
N ALA A 22 35.42 12.27 1.90
CA ALA A 22 34.58 11.81 3.00
C ALA A 22 33.15 12.39 2.91
N VAL A 23 33.02 13.68 2.63
CA VAL A 23 31.71 14.33 2.45
C VAL A 23 30.96 13.73 1.26
N LEU A 24 31.62 13.55 0.11
CA LEU A 24 30.98 12.95 -1.07
C LEU A 24 30.49 11.52 -0.81
N PHE A 25 31.29 10.70 -0.12
CA PHE A 25 30.90 9.35 0.26
C PHE A 25 29.68 9.35 1.17
N ASN A 26 29.64 10.24 2.18
CA ASN A 26 28.49 10.36 3.08
C ASN A 26 27.23 10.82 2.33
N VAL A 27 27.33 11.82 1.45
CA VAL A 27 26.19 12.30 0.65
C VAL A 27 25.62 11.18 -0.20
N LEU A 28 26.48 10.42 -0.89
CA LEU A 28 26.05 9.26 -1.68
C LEU A 28 25.39 8.20 -0.79
N GLY A 29 25.97 7.90 0.37
CA GLY A 29 25.40 6.99 1.35
C GLY A 29 24.00 7.41 1.80
N PHE A 30 23.82 8.68 2.18
CA PHE A 30 22.51 9.20 2.57
C PHE A 30 21.50 9.22 1.43
N MET A 31 21.91 9.51 0.20
CA MET A 31 21.01 9.44 -0.97
C MET A 31 20.50 8.01 -1.19
N VAL A 32 21.39 7.02 -1.11
CA VAL A 32 21.02 5.60 -1.27
C VAL A 32 20.09 5.18 -0.14
N LEU A 33 20.45 5.46 1.11
CA LEU A 33 19.63 5.13 2.27
C LEU A 33 18.27 5.81 2.23
N GLY A 34 18.22 7.10 1.89
CA GLY A 34 16.97 7.85 1.77
C GLY A 34 16.06 7.27 0.69
N THR A 35 16.62 6.94 -0.47
CA THR A 35 15.86 6.31 -1.57
C THR A 35 15.33 4.94 -1.15
N LEU A 36 16.14 4.13 -0.48
CA LEU A 36 15.74 2.81 0.02
C LEU A 36 14.61 2.92 1.04
N LEU A 37 14.69 3.87 1.98
CA LEU A 37 13.64 4.10 2.97
C LEU A 37 12.32 4.54 2.32
N VAL A 38 12.37 5.47 1.36
CA VAL A 38 11.19 5.90 0.61
C VAL A 38 10.57 4.73 -0.14
N PHE A 39 11.39 3.91 -0.80
CA PHE A 39 10.93 2.71 -1.50
C PHE A 39 10.24 1.73 -0.55
N LEU A 40 10.86 1.45 0.61
CA LEU A 40 10.30 0.58 1.64
C LEU A 40 8.94 1.09 2.11
N VAL A 41 8.85 2.33 2.60
CA VAL A 41 7.60 2.93 3.07
C VAL A 41 6.51 2.91 2.00
N THR A 42 6.88 3.22 0.76
CA THR A 42 5.92 3.21 -0.35
C THR A 42 5.37 1.82 -0.60
N SER A 43 6.24 0.80 -0.58
CA SER A 43 5.89 -0.58 -0.87
C SER A 43 5.12 -1.27 0.26
N SER A 44 5.48 -1.01 1.51
CA SER A 44 4.89 -1.67 2.69
C SER A 44 3.68 -0.92 3.25
N LEU A 45 3.53 0.37 2.94
CA LEU A 45 2.51 1.22 3.53
C LEU A 45 1.69 1.96 2.47
N SER A 46 2.30 2.86 1.71
CA SER A 46 1.55 3.80 0.88
C SER A 46 0.75 3.11 -0.24
N LYS A 47 1.33 2.09 -0.88
CA LYS A 47 0.64 1.32 -1.92
C LYS A 47 -0.54 0.51 -1.36
N PRO A 48 -0.36 -0.37 -0.35
CA PRO A 48 -1.49 -1.10 0.27
C PRO A 48 -2.63 -0.18 0.74
N PHE A 49 -2.32 0.93 1.42
CA PHE A 49 -3.35 1.88 1.84
C PHE A 49 -4.05 2.55 0.65
N GLY A 50 -3.32 2.86 -0.42
CA GLY A 50 -3.90 3.37 -1.66
C GLY A 50 -4.93 2.42 -2.27
N ASP A 51 -4.61 1.13 -2.31
CA ASP A 51 -5.50 0.09 -2.83
C ASP A 51 -6.73 -0.11 -1.94
N ILE A 52 -6.55 -0.13 -0.63
CA ILE A 52 -7.65 -0.16 0.37
C ILE A 52 -8.59 1.03 0.16
N ILE A 53 -8.06 2.26 0.09
CA ILE A 53 -8.89 3.48 -0.09
C ILE A 53 -9.64 3.43 -1.42
N LYS A 54 -8.99 2.99 -2.49
CA LYS A 54 -9.62 2.85 -3.81
C LYS A 54 -10.76 1.84 -3.77
N ARG A 55 -10.56 0.69 -3.12
CA ARG A 55 -11.60 -0.33 -2.92
C ARG A 55 -12.76 0.21 -2.10
N LEU A 56 -12.50 0.84 -0.95
CA LEU A 56 -13.54 1.41 -0.11
C LEU A 56 -14.39 2.44 -0.86
N LYS A 57 -13.79 3.25 -1.74
CA LYS A 57 -14.54 4.17 -2.63
C LYS A 57 -15.45 3.44 -3.62
N GLN A 58 -15.07 2.26 -4.11
CA GLN A 58 -15.92 1.42 -4.98
C GLN A 58 -17.06 0.79 -4.18
N ILE A 59 -16.77 0.21 -3.01
CA ILE A 59 -17.76 -0.35 -2.09
C ILE A 59 -18.79 0.72 -1.71
N LYS A 60 -18.36 1.95 -1.41
CA LYS A 60 -19.26 3.08 -1.13
C LYS A 60 -20.25 3.38 -2.28
N LYS A 61 -19.89 3.04 -3.51
CA LYS A 61 -20.73 3.22 -4.71
C LYS A 61 -21.58 1.98 -5.05
N GLY A 62 -21.61 0.96 -4.17
CA GLY A 62 -22.31 -0.30 -4.43
C GLY A 62 -21.54 -1.28 -5.32
N GLN A 63 -20.25 -1.04 -5.61
CA GLN A 63 -19.46 -1.89 -6.49
C GLN A 63 -18.69 -2.95 -5.68
N PHE A 64 -19.32 -4.09 -5.44
CA PHE A 64 -18.80 -5.11 -4.54
C PHE A 64 -17.95 -6.21 -5.19
N ASP A 65 -17.88 -6.31 -6.53
CA ASP A 65 -17.29 -7.49 -7.22
C ASP A 65 -15.75 -7.66 -7.16
N GLY A 66 -14.98 -6.65 -6.76
CA GLY A 66 -13.52 -6.77 -6.65
C GLY A 66 -13.00 -7.33 -5.31
N LYS A 67 -11.68 -7.47 -5.18
CA LYS A 67 -11.01 -7.78 -3.90
C LYS A 67 -9.72 -6.95 -3.79
N ILE A 68 -9.32 -6.62 -2.56
CA ILE A 68 -7.99 -6.10 -2.25
C ILE A 68 -7.05 -7.30 -2.16
N GLU A 69 -5.90 -7.23 -2.81
CA GLU A 69 -4.87 -8.25 -2.70
C GLU A 69 -4.22 -8.22 -1.31
N ILE A 70 -4.05 -9.39 -0.69
CA ILE A 70 -3.41 -9.50 0.63
C ILE A 70 -1.90 -9.57 0.41
N LEU A 71 -1.25 -8.41 0.48
CA LEU A 71 0.19 -8.24 0.18
C LEU A 71 1.10 -8.41 1.41
N SER A 72 0.53 -8.51 2.61
CA SER A 72 1.28 -8.63 3.86
C SER A 72 0.58 -9.58 4.83
N ASN A 73 1.34 -10.14 5.78
CA ASN A 73 0.84 -10.99 6.86
C ASN A 73 0.78 -10.24 8.21
N ASP A 74 0.59 -8.92 8.14
CA ASP A 74 0.48 -8.01 9.28
C ASP A 74 -0.95 -7.43 9.39
N GLU A 75 -1.12 -6.41 10.23
CA GLU A 75 -2.41 -5.73 10.43
C GLU A 75 -2.96 -5.09 9.16
N ILE A 76 -2.11 -4.72 8.19
CA ILE A 76 -2.55 -4.17 6.90
C ILE A 76 -3.15 -5.27 6.05
N GLY A 77 -2.50 -6.43 6.01
CA GLY A 77 -3.01 -7.64 5.37
C GLY A 77 -4.36 -8.08 5.96
N TYR A 78 -4.42 -8.17 7.28
CA TYR A 78 -5.65 -8.51 7.99
C TYR A 78 -6.76 -7.49 7.74
N THR A 79 -6.44 -6.19 7.70
CA THR A 79 -7.42 -5.15 7.37
C THR A 79 -7.97 -5.34 5.95
N ALA A 80 -7.13 -5.69 4.98
CA ALA A 80 -7.56 -5.98 3.61
C ALA A 80 -8.51 -7.18 3.54
N GLU A 81 -8.21 -8.25 4.29
CA GLU A 81 -9.05 -9.44 4.43
C GLU A 81 -10.43 -9.08 5.00
N VAL A 82 -10.48 -8.39 6.15
CA VAL A 82 -11.73 -7.97 6.78
C VAL A 82 -12.59 -7.08 5.86
N ILE A 83 -11.96 -6.20 5.08
CA ILE A 83 -12.69 -5.35 4.10
C ILE A 83 -13.25 -6.19 2.95
N ASN A 84 -12.52 -7.22 2.49
CA ASN A 84 -13.01 -8.12 1.46
C ASN A 84 -14.23 -8.91 1.96
N ASP A 85 -14.18 -9.45 3.17
CA ASP A 85 -15.29 -10.18 3.78
C ASP A 85 -16.53 -9.29 3.95
N MET A 86 -16.32 -8.04 4.36
CA MET A 86 -17.41 -7.06 4.44
C MET A 86 -18.03 -6.77 3.06
N ALA A 87 -17.20 -6.63 2.03
CA ALA A 87 -17.69 -6.38 0.66
C ALA A 87 -18.52 -7.57 0.14
N GLU A 88 -18.07 -8.79 0.42
CA GLU A 88 -18.76 -10.03 0.08
C GLU A 88 -20.13 -10.11 0.79
N GLY A 89 -20.16 -9.85 2.10
CA GLY A 89 -21.40 -9.81 2.86
C GLY A 89 -22.38 -8.71 2.39
N LEU A 90 -21.88 -7.58 1.88
CA LEU A 90 -22.73 -6.55 1.27
C LEU A 90 -23.30 -6.99 -0.08
N LYS A 91 -22.49 -7.65 -0.91
CA LYS A 91 -22.91 -8.22 -2.20
C LYS A 91 -24.04 -9.23 -2.02
N ASP A 92 -23.89 -10.14 -1.05
CA ASP A 92 -24.90 -11.16 -0.78
C ASP A 92 -26.23 -10.54 -0.35
N ARG A 93 -26.18 -9.50 0.50
CA ARG A 93 -27.38 -8.77 0.94
C ARG A 93 -28.08 -8.07 -0.23
N GLU A 94 -27.33 -7.51 -1.18
CA GLU A 94 -27.90 -6.88 -2.36
C GLU A 94 -28.52 -7.91 -3.30
N PHE A 95 -27.86 -9.05 -3.51
CA PHE A 95 -28.39 -10.16 -4.29
C PHE A 95 -29.72 -10.68 -3.73
N ILE A 96 -29.81 -10.90 -2.42
CA ILE A 96 -31.04 -11.35 -1.75
C ILE A 96 -32.17 -10.34 -1.95
N LYS A 97 -31.91 -9.04 -1.75
CA LYS A 97 -32.91 -7.99 -1.97
C LYS A 97 -33.44 -7.97 -3.40
N ASN A 98 -32.55 -8.11 -4.38
CA ASN A 98 -32.94 -8.14 -5.79
C ASN A 98 -33.73 -9.41 -6.14
N ALA A 99 -33.37 -10.55 -5.57
CA ALA A 99 -34.09 -11.80 -5.76
C ALA A 99 -35.51 -11.75 -5.16
N GLU A 100 -35.66 -11.17 -3.96
CA GLU A 100 -36.97 -10.96 -3.31
C GLU A 100 -37.88 -10.08 -4.18
N PHE A 101 -37.34 -8.99 -4.73
CA PHE A 101 -38.08 -8.11 -5.63
C PHE A 101 -38.59 -8.85 -6.89
N ILE A 102 -37.75 -9.68 -7.51
CA ILE A 102 -38.13 -10.48 -8.68
C ILE A 102 -39.19 -11.53 -8.30
N ALA A 103 -39.06 -12.17 -7.15
CA ALA A 103 -40.03 -13.16 -6.66
C ALA A 103 -41.43 -12.53 -6.45
N LEU A 104 -41.50 -11.37 -5.80
CA LEU A 104 -42.77 -10.66 -5.60
C LEU A 104 -43.41 -10.23 -6.92
N GLY A 105 -42.61 -9.74 -7.87
CA GLY A 105 -43.10 -9.34 -9.20
C GLY A 105 -43.65 -10.53 -10.01
N THR A 106 -42.95 -11.67 -10.00
CA THR A 106 -43.39 -12.87 -10.74
C THR A 106 -44.65 -13.51 -10.14
N VAL A 107 -44.80 -13.51 -8.82
CA VAL A 107 -46.02 -13.98 -8.13
C VAL A 107 -47.23 -13.09 -8.47
N GLY A 108 -47.04 -11.77 -8.49
CA GLY A 108 -48.10 -10.82 -8.88
C GLY A 108 -48.63 -11.06 -10.30
N LEU A 109 -47.74 -11.29 -11.27
CA LEU A 109 -48.11 -11.61 -12.66
C LEU A 109 -48.89 -12.92 -12.77
N LYS A 110 -48.51 -13.94 -11.98
CA LYS A 110 -49.21 -15.23 -11.94
C LYS A 110 -50.61 -15.12 -11.34
N GLY A 111 -50.80 -14.25 -10.35
CA GLY A 111 -52.11 -13.94 -9.75
C GLY A 111 -53.06 -13.22 -10.71
N ILE A 112 -52.56 -12.28 -11.52
CA ILE A 112 -53.38 -11.58 -12.53
C ILE A 112 -53.84 -12.55 -13.63
N LYS A 113 -52.93 -13.42 -14.11
CA LYS A 113 -53.24 -14.39 -15.16
C LYS A 113 -54.25 -15.46 -14.74
N ASN A 114 -54.47 -15.65 -13.44
CA ASN A 114 -55.43 -16.62 -12.90
C ASN A 114 -56.81 -16.00 -12.61
N LYS A 115 -56.97 -14.69 -12.86
CA LYS A 115 -58.20 -13.91 -12.63
C LYS A 115 -58.82 -13.39 -13.94
N ILE A 116 -58.17 -13.67 -15.07
CA ILE A 116 -58.63 -13.45 -16.46
C ILE A 116 -58.85 -14.84 -17.05
#